data_AF-A0A5F5Q4U1-F1
#
_entry.id   AF-A0A5F5Q4U1-F1
#
_cell.length_a   1.000
_cell.length_b   1.000
_cell.length_c   1.000
_cell.angle_alpha   90.00
_cell.angle_beta   90.00
_cell.angle_gamma   90.00
#
_symmetry.space_group_name_H-M   'P 1'
#
loop_
_entity.id
_entity.type
_entity.pdbx_description
1 polymer ?
#
loop_
_entity_poly.entity_id
_entity_poly.type
_entity_poly.pdbx_seq_one_letter_code
_entity_poly.pdbx_strand_id
1 'polypeptide(L)'
;MALDPAVPSSRFQLLATCMQQSETLSSIFEQHLRHVEKDVLIPKIMREKARERCFEQVQDFTKCCKDSGVLMVVKCRKENSALKECLIAHYNDPAFYEECKMEYLKEREEFRKTGIPTKKRLQKLPTSM
;
A
#
# COMPACT_ATOMS: atom_id res chain seq x y z
N MET A 1 1.15 23.77 -53.69
CA MET A 1 0.78 23.77 -52.26
C MET A 1 1.30 22.48 -51.65
N ALA A 2 2.55 22.44 -51.22
CA ALA A 2 3.06 21.42 -50.32
C ALA A 2 3.52 22.19 -49.09
N LEU A 3 2.85 21.94 -47.96
CA LEU A 3 3.19 22.50 -46.66
C LEU A 3 4.47 21.79 -46.20
N ASP A 4 5.58 22.51 -46.09
CA ASP A 4 6.79 21.99 -45.45
C ASP A 4 6.49 21.68 -43.96
N PRO A 5 6.76 20.45 -43.49
CA PRO A 5 6.60 20.13 -42.08
C PRO A 5 7.72 20.79 -41.28
N ALA A 6 7.34 21.63 -40.32
CA ALA A 6 8.25 22.29 -39.39
C ALA A 6 9.17 21.26 -38.70
N VAL A 7 10.45 21.25 -39.08
CA VAL A 7 11.49 20.47 -38.39
C VAL A 7 11.75 21.16 -37.04
N PRO A 8 11.54 20.47 -35.90
CA PRO A 8 11.80 21.09 -34.60
C PRO A 8 13.30 21.38 -34.45
N SER A 9 13.63 22.59 -34.01
CA SER A 9 15.01 22.98 -33.68
C SER A 9 15.65 21.96 -32.73
N SER A 10 16.93 21.63 -32.96
CA SER A 10 17.72 20.71 -32.13
C SER A 10 17.70 21.07 -30.64
N ARG A 11 17.56 22.37 -30.32
CA ARG A 11 17.44 22.88 -28.94
C ARG A 11 16.11 22.49 -28.28
N PHE A 12 15.01 22.42 -29.04
CA PHE A 12 13.71 21.97 -28.55
C PHE A 12 13.70 20.46 -28.26
N GLN A 13 14.34 19.66 -29.12
CA GLN A 13 14.49 18.21 -28.90
C GLN A 13 15.37 17.88 -27.68
N LEU A 14 16.44 18.63 -27.44
CA LEU A 14 17.29 18.49 -26.25
C LEU A 14 16.54 18.80 -24.95
N LEU A 15 15.73 19.87 -24.92
CA LEU A 15 14.91 20.22 -23.76
C LEU A 15 13.83 19.17 -23.49
N ALA A 16 13.15 18.67 -24.53
CA ALA A 16 12.14 17.61 -24.41
C ALA A 16 12.76 16.32 -23.84
N THR A 17 13.95 15.92 -24.31
CA THR A 17 14.64 14.72 -23.84
C THR A 17 15.13 14.87 -22.39
N CYS A 18 15.57 16.07 -22.00
CA CYS A 18 15.97 16.37 -20.63
C CYS A 18 14.78 16.31 -19.65
N MET A 19 13.61 16.83 -20.06
CA MET A 19 12.37 16.72 -19.28
C MET A 19 11.94 15.25 -19.16
N GLN A 20 11.97 14.49 -20.25
CA GLN A 20 11.68 13.05 -20.25
C GLN A 20 12.66 12.25 -19.37
N GLN A 21 13.95 12.60 -19.37
CA GLN A 21 14.97 11.98 -18.50
C GLN A 21 14.75 12.34 -17.03
N SER A 22 14.31 13.56 -16.71
CA SER A 22 13.99 13.98 -15.34
C SER A 22 12.73 13.29 -14.79
N GLU A 23 11.70 13.13 -15.62
CA GLU A 23 10.46 12.43 -15.26
C GLU A 23 10.71 10.93 -15.07
N THR A 24 11.49 10.31 -15.95
CA THR A 24 11.88 8.89 -15.83
C THR A 24 12.79 8.62 -14.63
N LEU A 25 13.74 9.52 -14.32
CA LEU A 25 14.50 9.43 -13.08
C LEU A 25 13.58 9.52 -11.85
N SER A 26 12.65 10.49 -11.84
CA SER A 26 11.71 10.64 -10.73
C SER A 26 10.84 9.38 -10.54
N SER A 27 10.38 8.78 -11.64
CA SER A 27 9.61 7.53 -11.65
C SER A 27 10.41 6.32 -11.13
N ILE A 28 11.69 6.22 -11.47
CA ILE A 28 12.56 5.13 -10.98
C ILE A 28 12.87 5.30 -9.47
N PHE A 29 13.10 6.53 -9.00
CA PHE A 29 13.31 6.83 -7.58
C PHE A 29 12.02 6.75 -6.74
N GLU A 30 10.85 6.98 -7.35
CA GLU A 30 9.53 6.70 -6.76
C GLU A 30 9.35 5.20 -6.52
N GLN A 31 9.82 4.34 -7.42
CA GLN A 31 9.77 2.88 -7.27
C GLN A 31 10.79 2.31 -6.26
N HIS A 32 11.83 3.08 -5.89
CA HIS A 32 12.79 2.63 -4.89
C HIS A 32 12.20 2.74 -3.47
N LEU A 33 11.79 1.60 -2.94
CA LEU A 33 11.26 1.45 -1.59
C LEU A 33 12.40 1.28 -0.58
N ARG A 34 12.38 2.07 0.49
CA ARG A 34 13.28 1.87 1.64
C ARG A 34 12.87 0.64 2.44
N HIS A 35 13.79 0.07 3.22
CA HIS A 35 13.52 -1.09 4.09
C HIS A 35 12.28 -0.86 4.98
N VAL A 36 12.16 0.31 5.60
CA VAL A 36 10.99 0.67 6.42
C VAL A 36 9.69 0.70 5.61
N GLU A 37 9.74 1.09 4.34
CA GLU A 37 8.56 1.18 3.48
C GLU A 37 8.10 -0.21 3.07
N LYS A 38 9.06 -1.05 2.67
CA LYS A 38 8.84 -2.43 2.24
C LYS A 38 8.38 -3.33 3.39
N ASP A 39 8.98 -3.22 4.57
CA ASP A 39 8.80 -4.20 5.65
C ASP A 39 7.87 -3.69 6.77
N VAL A 40 7.53 -2.40 6.79
CA VAL A 40 6.68 -1.81 7.83
C VAL A 40 5.48 -1.07 7.27
N LEU A 41 5.67 -0.12 6.34
CA LEU A 41 4.56 0.75 5.89
C LEU A 41 3.61 0.06 4.92
N ILE A 42 4.12 -0.63 3.88
CA ILE A 42 3.28 -1.39 2.94
C ILE A 42 2.57 -2.54 3.67
N PRO A 43 3.25 -3.37 4.50
CA PRO A 43 2.59 -4.42 5.27
C PRO A 43 1.52 -3.90 6.24
N LYS A 44 1.65 -2.66 6.71
CA LYS A 44 0.62 -2.02 7.52
C LYS A 44 -0.63 -1.70 6.71
N ILE A 45 -0.47 -1.10 5.53
CA ILE A 45 -1.61 -0.84 4.60
C ILE A 45 -2.27 -2.16 4.21
N MET A 46 -1.48 -3.19 3.89
CA MET A 46 -1.99 -4.54 3.61
C MET A 46 -2.80 -5.09 4.78
N ARG A 47 -2.33 -4.94 6.02
CA ARG A 47 -3.05 -5.42 7.20
C ARG A 47 -4.40 -4.73 7.40
N GLU A 48 -4.44 -3.42 7.22
CA GLU A 48 -5.68 -2.64 7.34
C GLU A 48 -6.68 -3.06 6.25
N LYS A 49 -6.25 -3.11 5.00
CA LYS A 49 -7.09 -3.58 3.88
C LYS A 49 -7.54 -5.03 4.01
N ALA A 50 -6.66 -5.93 4.45
CA ALA A 50 -6.99 -7.34 4.62
C ALA A 50 -8.04 -7.53 5.73
N ARG A 51 -8.02 -6.70 6.79
CA ARG A 51 -9.07 -6.69 7.81
C ARG A 51 -10.41 -6.18 7.28
N GLU A 52 -10.40 -5.20 6.38
CA GLU A 52 -11.61 -4.72 5.70
C GLU A 52 -12.18 -5.78 4.75
N ARG A 53 -11.34 -6.51 4.03
CA ARG A 53 -11.77 -7.60 3.13
C ARG A 53 -12.27 -8.83 3.89
N CYS A 54 -11.60 -9.21 4.97
CA CYS A 54 -12.00 -10.32 5.85
C CYS A 54 -12.98 -9.88 6.95
N PHE A 55 -13.84 -8.88 6.69
CA PHE A 55 -14.69 -8.27 7.70
C PHE A 55 -15.62 -9.29 8.40
N GLU A 56 -16.15 -10.25 7.67
CA GLU A 56 -17.01 -11.31 8.22
C GLU A 56 -16.26 -12.16 9.25
N GLN A 57 -15.07 -12.66 8.90
CA GLN A 57 -14.24 -13.48 9.78
C GLN A 57 -13.75 -12.66 10.99
N VAL A 58 -13.45 -11.38 10.80
CA VAL A 58 -13.13 -10.45 11.90
C VAL A 58 -14.33 -10.29 12.83
N GLN A 59 -15.53 -10.14 12.28
CA GLN A 59 -16.76 -9.97 13.05
C GLN A 59 -17.07 -11.22 13.87
N ASP A 60 -16.99 -12.41 13.27
CA ASP A 60 -17.27 -13.68 13.95
C ASP A 60 -16.23 -14.00 15.01
N PHE A 61 -14.95 -13.76 14.74
CA PHE A 61 -13.90 -13.83 15.75
C PHE A 61 -14.17 -12.85 16.90
N THR A 62 -14.54 -11.61 16.60
CA THR A 62 -14.85 -10.58 17.61
C THR A 62 -16.06 -10.97 18.46
N LYS A 63 -17.12 -11.52 17.85
CA LYS A 63 -18.29 -12.05 18.57
C LYS A 63 -17.86 -13.16 19.53
N CYS A 64 -17.13 -14.16 19.04
CA CYS A 64 -16.65 -15.26 19.88
C CYS A 64 -15.77 -14.76 21.03
N CYS A 65 -14.90 -13.78 20.79
CA CYS A 65 -14.05 -13.19 21.83
C CYS A 65 -14.88 -12.51 22.93
N LYS A 66 -15.93 -11.77 22.55
CA LYS A 66 -16.84 -11.13 23.51
C LYS A 66 -17.61 -12.15 24.34
N ASP A 67 -18.04 -13.25 23.73
CA ASP A 67 -18.85 -14.28 24.40
C ASP A 67 -18.01 -15.22 25.29
N SER A 68 -16.77 -15.49 24.89
CA SER A 68 -15.89 -16.45 25.56
C SER A 68 -15.07 -15.85 26.71
N GLY A 69 -14.92 -14.52 26.75
CA GLY A 69 -14.13 -13.82 27.77
C GLY A 69 -12.71 -14.38 27.90
N VAL A 70 -12.31 -14.74 29.13
CA VAL A 70 -10.96 -15.24 29.44
C VAL A 70 -10.62 -16.55 28.72
N LEU A 71 -11.62 -17.36 28.33
CA LEU A 71 -11.41 -18.65 27.66
C LEU A 71 -11.32 -18.55 26.12
N MET A 72 -11.22 -17.35 25.56
CA MET A 72 -11.24 -17.11 24.11
C MET A 72 -10.17 -17.90 23.33
N VAL A 73 -8.97 -18.08 23.87
CA VAL A 73 -7.86 -18.76 23.16
C VAL A 73 -8.14 -20.25 22.93
N VAL A 74 -8.98 -20.85 23.76
CA VAL A 74 -9.37 -22.26 23.64
C VAL A 74 -10.67 -22.39 22.86
N LYS A 75 -11.66 -21.54 23.15
CA LYS A 75 -13.00 -21.64 22.55
C LYS A 75 -13.06 -21.10 21.12
N CYS A 76 -12.36 -20.01 20.82
CA CYS A 76 -12.44 -19.32 19.52
C CYS A 76 -11.40 -19.79 18.50
N ARG A 77 -10.89 -21.02 18.64
CA ARG A 77 -9.84 -21.54 17.75
C ARG A 77 -10.32 -21.67 16.31
N LYS A 78 -11.58 -22.04 16.11
CA LYS A 78 -12.17 -22.22 14.78
C LYS A 78 -12.25 -20.89 14.04
N GLU A 79 -12.81 -19.88 14.69
CA GLU A 79 -12.96 -18.52 14.15
C GLU A 79 -11.59 -17.88 13.91
N ASN A 80 -10.63 -18.11 14.82
CA ASN A 80 -9.26 -17.64 14.64
C ASN A 80 -8.56 -18.30 13.45
N SER A 81 -8.75 -19.61 13.23
CA SER A 81 -8.20 -20.29 12.05
C SER A 81 -8.81 -19.76 10.76
N ALA A 82 -10.13 -19.60 10.71
CA ALA A 82 -10.83 -19.05 9.54
C ALA A 82 -10.36 -17.61 9.22
N LEU A 83 -10.22 -16.76 10.24
CA LEU A 83 -9.67 -15.41 10.08
C LEU A 83 -8.21 -15.45 9.59
N LYS A 84 -7.38 -16.32 10.17
CA LYS A 84 -5.98 -16.48 9.78
C LYS A 84 -5.85 -16.93 8.33
N GLU A 85 -6.66 -17.89 7.90
CA GLU A 85 -6.69 -18.39 6.53
C GLU A 85 -7.05 -17.28 5.53
N CYS A 86 -8.09 -16.49 5.81
CA CYS A 86 -8.48 -15.36 4.99
C CYS A 86 -7.36 -14.32 4.86
N LEU A 87 -6.72 -13.96 5.98
CA LEU A 87 -5.60 -13.01 5.97
C LEU A 87 -4.39 -13.55 5.19
N ILE A 88 -4.01 -14.81 5.40
CA ILE A 88 -2.87 -15.44 4.71
C ILE A 88 -3.10 -15.47 3.19
N ALA A 89 -4.33 -15.75 2.75
CA ALA A 89 -4.68 -15.74 1.33
C ALA A 89 -4.36 -14.38 0.68
N HIS A 90 -4.66 -13.27 1.36
CA HIS A 90 -4.33 -11.93 0.88
C HIS A 90 -2.85 -11.59 1.00
N TYR A 91 -2.15 -11.99 2.07
CA TYR A 91 -0.71 -11.71 2.19
C TYR A 91 0.14 -12.44 1.14
N ASN A 92 -0.30 -13.61 0.70
CA ASN A 92 0.40 -14.38 -0.32
C ASN A 92 0.04 -13.96 -1.75
N ASP A 93 -0.93 -13.06 -1.93
CA ASP A 93 -1.34 -12.57 -3.23
C ASP A 93 -0.43 -11.41 -3.70
N PRO A 94 0.38 -11.60 -4.77
CA PRO A 94 1.23 -10.54 -5.29
C PRO A 94 0.44 -9.37 -5.89
N ALA A 95 -0.79 -9.60 -6.39
CA ALA A 95 -1.62 -8.53 -6.90
C ALA A 95 -2.07 -7.59 -5.78
N PHE A 96 -2.42 -8.16 -4.62
CA PHE A 96 -2.76 -7.39 -3.43
C PHE A 96 -1.58 -6.57 -2.90
N TYR A 97 -0.37 -7.12 -2.93
CA TYR A 97 0.84 -6.38 -2.55
C TYR A 97 1.07 -5.16 -3.45
N GLU A 98 0.99 -5.32 -4.78
CA GLU A 98 1.21 -4.21 -5.71
C GLU A 98 0.11 -3.14 -5.56
N GLU A 99 -1.15 -3.52 -5.33
CA GLU A 99 -2.22 -2.55 -5.03
C GLU A 99 -1.90 -1.71 -3.78
N CYS A 100 -1.46 -2.35 -2.69
CA CYS A 100 -1.09 -1.67 -1.45
C CYS A 100 0.16 -0.80 -1.61
N LYS A 101 1.12 -1.24 -2.43
CA LYS A 101 2.32 -0.48 -2.79
C LYS A 101 1.98 0.77 -3.59
N MET A 102 1.06 0.68 -4.55
CA MET A 102 0.61 1.84 -5.33
C MET A 102 -0.09 2.88 -4.45
N GLU A 103 -0.93 2.43 -3.51
CA GLU A 103 -1.54 3.33 -2.51
C GLU A 103 -0.47 4.00 -1.64
N TYR A 104 0.52 3.24 -1.17
CA TYR A 104 1.64 3.78 -0.40
C TYR A 104 2.41 4.87 -1.18
N LEU A 105 2.72 4.63 -2.44
CA LEU A 105 3.44 5.59 -3.28
C LEU A 105 2.63 6.86 -3.50
N LYS A 106 1.31 6.74 -3.71
CA LYS A 106 0.41 7.89 -3.82
C LYS A 106 0.40 8.72 -2.53
N GLU A 107 0.25 8.08 -1.37
CA GLU A 107 0.30 8.77 -0.07
C GLU A 107 1.67 9.45 0.16
N ARG A 108 2.75 8.80 -0.28
CA ARG A 108 4.12 9.34 -0.19
C ARG A 108 4.28 10.57 -1.07
N GLU A 109 3.75 10.58 -2.28
CA GLU A 109 3.75 11.73 -3.19
C GLU A 109 2.92 12.88 -2.60
N GLU A 110 1.73 12.59 -2.08
CA GLU A 110 0.87 13.58 -1.41
C GLU A 110 1.58 14.20 -0.20
N PHE A 111 2.28 13.38 0.60
CA PHE A 111 3.09 13.86 1.72
C PHE A 111 4.27 14.74 1.26
N ARG A 112 4.91 14.41 0.12
CA ARG A 112 5.98 15.24 -0.47
C ARG A 112 5.45 16.59 -0.95
N LYS A 113 4.24 16.63 -1.52
CA LYS A 113 3.60 17.85 -2.02
C LYS A 113 3.05 18.75 -0.91
N THR A 114 2.40 18.16 0.10
CA THR A 114 1.62 18.91 1.09
C THR A 114 2.28 18.99 2.47
N GLY A 115 3.22 18.09 2.77
CA GLY A 115 3.82 17.96 4.11
C GLY A 115 2.89 17.37 5.18
N ILE A 116 1.63 17.05 4.85
CA ILE A 116 0.63 16.60 5.81
C ILE A 116 0.60 15.05 5.82
N PRO A 117 0.85 14.38 6.97
CA PRO A 117 0.81 12.93 7.04
C PRO A 117 -0.62 12.40 7.04
N THR A 118 -0.88 11.36 6.26
CA THR A 118 -2.18 10.65 6.25
C THR A 118 -2.49 10.06 7.63
N LYS A 119 -3.76 10.10 8.05
CA LYS A 119 -4.22 9.53 9.34
C LYS A 119 -3.79 8.07 9.52
N LYS A 120 -3.76 7.28 8.44
CA LYS A 120 -3.28 5.90 8.43
C LYS A 120 -1.83 5.80 8.90
N ARG A 121 -0.94 6.71 8.50
CA ARG A 121 0.48 6.75 8.93
C ARG A 121 0.64 7.05 10.43
N LEU A 122 -0.25 7.85 11.02
CA LEU A 122 -0.21 8.25 12.43
C LEU A 122 -0.71 7.19 13.41
N GLN A 123 -1.54 6.24 12.96
CA GLN A 123 -1.96 5.14 13.83
C GLN A 123 -0.73 4.31 14.20
N LYS A 124 -0.35 4.27 15.48
CA LYS A 124 0.77 3.44 15.93
C LYS A 124 0.47 1.99 15.56
N LEU A 125 1.47 1.27 15.04
CA LEU A 125 1.36 -0.19 14.97
C LEU A 125 1.00 -0.67 16.38
N PRO A 126 -0.03 -1.53 16.55
CA PRO A 126 -0.31 -2.08 17.86
C PRO A 126 0.98 -2.76 18.32
N THR A 127 1.60 -2.19 19.35
CA THR A 127 2.76 -2.78 20.01
C THR A 127 2.19 -3.99 20.74
N SER A 128 2.30 -5.16 20.12
CA SER A 128 2.05 -6.42 20.82
C SER A 128 3.05 -6.46 21.97
N MET A 129 2.55 -6.27 23.19
CA MET A 129 3.17 -6.78 24.41
C MET A 129 2.62 -8.18 24.63
#